data_AF-A0A7C4EPC2-F1
#
_entry.id   AF-A0A7C4EPC2-F1
#
_cell.length_a   1.000
_cell.length_b   1.000
_cell.length_c   1.000
_cell.angle_alpha   90.00
_cell.angle_beta   90.00
_cell.angle_gamma   90.00
#
_symmetry.space_group_name_H-M   'P 1'
#
loop_
_entity.id
_entity.type
_entity.pdbx_description
1 polymer ?
#
loop_
_entity_poly.entity_id
_entity_poly.type
_entity_poly.pdbx_seq_one_letter_code
_entity_poly.pdbx_strand_id
1 'polypeptide(L)' 'MPLKKIFLLLLFAGAVLCSSPAHADKSTAAIQAPERAPAGSTIPIRIVVTHSGNNILHYTQWVRVTVNGTEVARWDFS' A
#
# COMPACT_ATOMS: atom_id res chain seq x y z
N MET A 1 -41.95 -6.17 18.96
CA MET A 1 -41.20 -5.18 18.16
C MET A 1 -41.63 -5.35 16.69
N PRO A 2 -41.95 -4.29 15.93
CA PRO A 2 -42.41 -4.45 14.54
C PRO A 2 -41.35 -5.13 13.67
N LEU A 3 -41.76 -6.01 12.75
CA LEU A 3 -40.89 -6.86 11.92
C LEU A 3 -39.77 -6.08 11.21
N LYS A 4 -40.06 -4.84 10.78
CA LYS A 4 -39.08 -3.92 10.18
C LYS A 4 -37.90 -3.60 11.11
N LYS A 5 -38.14 -3.47 12.42
CA LYS A 5 -37.08 -3.21 13.41
C LYS A 5 -36.22 -4.45 13.68
N ILE A 6 -36.82 -5.64 13.64
CA ILE A 6 -36.07 -6.91 13.78
C ILE A 6 -35.17 -7.12 12.55
N PHE A 7 -35.71 -6.87 11.35
CA PHE A 7 -34.94 -6.95 10.12
C PHE A 7 -33.76 -5.96 10.11
N LEU A 8 -33.99 -4.71 10.53
CA LEU A 8 -32.92 -3.71 10.63
C LEU A 8 -31.83 -4.12 11.64
N LEU A 9 -32.25 -4.71 12.78
CA LEU A 9 -31.33 -5.19 13.81
C LEU A 9 -30.46 -6.35 13.30
N LEU A 10 -31.05 -7.28 12.54
CA LEU A 10 -30.31 -8.39 11.94
C LEU A 10 -29.32 -7.92 10.86
N LEU A 11 -29.73 -6.94 10.03
CA LEU A 11 -28.83 -6.30 9.05
C LEU A 11 -27.63 -5.62 9.74
N PHE A 12 -27.90 -4.86 10.80
CA PHE A 12 -26.86 -4.18 11.56
C PHE A 12 -25.92 -5.17 12.27
N ALA A 13 -26.47 -6.20 12.93
CA ALA A 13 -25.69 -7.25 13.57
C ALA A 13 -24.82 -8.02 12.56
N GLY A 14 -25.37 -8.34 11.37
CA GLY A 14 -24.62 -8.94 10.28
C GLY A 14 -23.46 -8.07 9.80
N ALA A 15 -23.70 -6.76 9.61
CA ALA A 15 -22.66 -5.82 9.19
C ALA A 15 -21.51 -5.70 10.22
N VAL A 16 -21.84 -5.68 11.53
CA VAL A 16 -20.83 -5.64 12.59
C VAL A 16 -20.02 -6.93 12.65
N LEU A 17 -20.67 -8.09 12.53
CA LEU A 17 -19.99 -9.40 12.54
C LEU A 17 -19.12 -9.63 11.29
N CYS A 18 -19.43 -9.00 10.16
CA CYS A 18 -18.61 -9.05 8.96
C CYS A 18 -17.55 -7.94 8.87
N SER A 19 -17.41 -7.09 9.89
CA SER A 19 -16.37 -6.06 9.89
C SER A 19 -15.00 -6.69 10.14
N SER A 20 -14.08 -6.51 9.17
CA SER A 20 -12.67 -6.90 9.32
C SER A 20 -11.86 -5.67 9.75
N PRO A 21 -10.76 -5.85 10.51
CA PRO A 21 -9.86 -4.73 10.81
C PRO A 21 -9.35 -4.11 9.50
N ALA A 22 -9.50 -2.79 9.39
CA ALA A 22 -8.94 -2.06 8.27
C ALA A 22 -7.42 -2.02 8.41
N HIS A 23 -6.73 -2.84 7.63
CA HIS A 23 -5.29 -2.73 7.42
C HIS A 23 -5.09 -1.60 6.40
N ALA A 24 -4.75 -0.42 6.92
CA ALA A 24 -4.49 0.79 6.15
C ALA A 24 -3.28 1.51 6.76
N ASP A 25 -2.15 0.78 6.88
CA ASP A 25 -0.90 1.42 7.23
C ASP A 25 -0.43 2.33 6.08
N LYS A 26 0.55 3.19 6.36
CA LYS A 26 1.16 3.97 5.29
C LYS A 26 2.06 3.05 4.48
N SER A 27 2.01 3.15 3.16
CA SER A 27 2.98 2.50 2.30
C SER A 27 4.40 2.93 2.70
N THR A 28 5.31 1.96 2.75
CA THR A 28 6.73 2.20 3.06
C THR A 28 7.59 1.79 1.88
N ALA A 29 8.72 2.46 1.72
CA ALA A 29 9.71 2.14 0.69
C ALA A 29 11.10 2.03 1.33
N ALA A 30 11.82 0.96 1.02
CA ALA A 30 13.20 0.74 1.42
C ALA A 30 14.11 0.64 0.18
N ILE A 31 15.28 1.28 0.26
CA ILE A 31 16.30 1.22 -0.79
C ILE A 31 17.34 0.19 -0.36
N GLN A 32 17.59 -0.80 -1.23
CA GLN A 32 18.68 -1.73 -1.10
C GLN A 32 19.68 -1.45 -2.23
N ALA A 33 20.82 -0.87 -1.86
CA ALA A 33 21.89 -0.49 -2.77
C ALA A 33 23.23 -0.49 -2.00
N PRO A 34 24.38 -0.53 -2.70
CA PRO A 34 25.67 -0.32 -2.07
C PRO A 34 25.74 1.06 -1.38
N GLU A 35 26.35 1.13 -0.18
CA GLU A 35 26.57 2.41 0.51
C GLU A 35 27.52 3.35 -0.26
N ARG A 36 28.41 2.77 -1.07
CA ARG A 36 29.39 3.47 -1.89
C ARG A 36 29.55 2.76 -3.23
N ALA A 37 29.83 3.54 -4.27
CA ALA A 37 30.14 3.04 -5.60
C ALA A 37 31.19 3.94 -6.27
N PRO A 38 32.08 3.38 -7.12
CA PRO A 38 32.99 4.19 -7.92
C PRO A 38 32.23 5.13 -8.86
N ALA A 39 32.80 6.31 -9.10
CA ALA A 39 32.25 7.25 -10.07
C ALA A 39 32.19 6.62 -11.47
N GLY A 40 31.08 6.83 -12.18
CA GLY A 40 30.85 6.29 -13.52
C GLY A 40 30.44 4.80 -13.56
N SER A 41 30.34 4.13 -12.41
CA SER A 41 29.87 2.74 -12.36
C SER A 41 28.35 2.64 -12.45
N THR A 42 27.86 1.51 -12.98
CA THR A 42 26.43 1.16 -12.91
C THR A 42 26.16 0.46 -11.59
N ILE A 43 25.17 0.94 -10.83
CA ILE A 43 24.79 0.37 -9.55
C ILE A 43 23.43 -0.32 -9.62
N PRO A 44 23.28 -1.56 -9.10
CA PRO A 44 21.97 -2.14 -8.92
C PRO A 44 21.29 -1.48 -7.71
N ILE A 45 20.08 -0.97 -7.94
CA ILE A 45 19.20 -0.45 -6.88
C ILE A 45 17.94 -1.31 -6.87
N ARG A 46 17.61 -1.88 -5.71
CA ARG A 46 16.32 -2.51 -5.47
C ARG A 46 15.48 -1.62 -4.56
N ILE A 47 14.26 -1.36 -4.99
CA ILE A 47 13.26 -0.68 -4.16
C ILE A 47 12.27 -1.74 -3.67
N VAL A 48 12.08 -1.81 -2.35
CA VAL A 48 11.09 -2.68 -1.73
C VAL A 48 9.96 -1.82 -1.21
N VAL A 49 8.76 -2.02 -1.76
CA VAL A 49 7.54 -1.29 -1.37
C VAL A 49 6.63 -2.23 -0.59
N THR A 50 6.19 -1.81 0.59
CA THR A 50 5.33 -2.61 1.48
C THR A 50 4.09 -1.81 1.88
N HIS A 51 2.93 -2.46 1.86
CA HIS A 51 1.65 -1.90 2.27
C HIS A 51 0.75 -3.03 2.83
N SER A 52 0.31 -2.90 4.07
CA SER A 52 -0.66 -3.79 4.71
C SER A 52 -2.05 -3.38 4.27
N GLY A 53 -2.65 -4.20 3.39
CA GLY A 53 -3.94 -3.91 2.77
C GLY A 53 -3.91 -3.89 1.25
N ASN A 54 -2.81 -4.27 0.60
CA ASN A 54 -2.65 -4.27 -0.85
C ASN A 54 -3.68 -5.17 -1.57
N ASN A 55 -4.74 -4.57 -2.12
CA ASN A 55 -5.82 -5.24 -2.83
C ASN A 55 -6.42 -4.34 -3.94
N ILE A 56 -7.35 -4.87 -4.74
CA ILE A 56 -7.92 -4.17 -5.92
C ILE A 56 -8.64 -2.84 -5.60
N LEU A 57 -9.09 -2.61 -4.36
CA LEU A 57 -9.75 -1.37 -3.93
C LEU A 57 -8.81 -0.44 -3.16
N HIS A 58 -7.67 -0.94 -2.68
CA HIS A 58 -6.75 -0.21 -1.81
C HIS A 58 -5.33 -0.73 -1.98
N TYR A 59 -4.49 0.02 -2.68
CA TYR A 59 -3.11 -0.38 -2.97
C TYR A 59 -2.19 0.83 -3.11
N THR A 60 -0.88 0.61 -3.04
CA THR A 60 0.13 1.64 -3.36
C THR A 60 0.08 1.93 -4.84
N GLN A 61 -0.18 3.17 -5.25
CA GLN A 61 -0.38 3.48 -6.68
C GLN A 61 0.91 3.52 -7.49
N TRP A 62 2.01 3.99 -6.91
CA TRP A 62 3.27 4.15 -7.62
C TRP A 62 4.46 4.24 -6.68
N VAL A 63 5.64 4.05 -7.25
CA VAL A 63 6.92 4.39 -6.63
C VAL A 63 7.79 5.11 -7.64
N ARG A 64 8.52 6.14 -7.21
CA ARG A 64 9.49 6.86 -8.03
C ARG A 64 10.85 6.90 -7.34
N VAL A 65 11.90 6.92 -8.13
CA VAL A 65 13.28 7.06 -7.65
C VAL A 65 13.83 8.38 -8.17
N THR A 66 14.40 9.16 -7.25
CA THR A 66 15.05 10.43 -7.56
C THR A 66 16.52 10.38 -7.16
N VAL A 67 17.41 10.78 -8.06
CA VAL A 67 18.84 10.94 -7.79
C VAL A 67 19.17 12.42 -7.91
N ASN A 68 19.75 13.01 -6.86
CA ASN A 68 20.07 14.44 -6.80
C ASN A 68 18.90 15.36 -7.20
N GLY A 69 17.68 15.02 -6.75
CA GLY A 69 16.47 15.78 -7.04
C GLY A 69 15.86 15.54 -8.43
N THR A 70 16.49 14.75 -9.29
CA THR A 70 15.97 14.40 -10.62
C THR A 70 15.32 13.03 -10.60
N GLU A 71 14.10 12.90 -11.13
CA GLU A 71 13.45 11.60 -11.30
C GLU A 71 14.19 10.77 -12.36
N VAL A 72 14.60 9.56 -11.99
CA VAL A 72 15.33 8.65 -12.89
C VAL A 72 14.51 7.40 -13.26
N ALA A 73 13.45 7.11 -12.50
CA ALA A 73 12.53 6.02 -12.79
C ALA A 73 11.22 6.16 -12.00
N ARG A 74 10.14 5.63 -12.55
CA ARG A 74 8.83 5.51 -11.91
C ARG A 74 8.17 4.20 -12.35
N TRP A 75 7.46 3.58 -11.41
CA TRP A 75 6.60 2.43 -11.66
C TRP A 75 5.23 2.73 -11.07
N ASP A 76 4.21 2.60 -11.90
CA ASP A 76 2.81 2.62 -11.48
C ASP A 76 2.34 1.17 -11.30
N PHE A 77 1.64 0.92 -10.20
CA PHE A 77 1.09 -0.39 -9.85
C PHE A 77 -0.40 -0.45 -10.21
N SER A 78 -0.90 -1.67 -10.42
CA SER A 78 -2.30 -1.95 -10.75
C SER A 78 -2.75 -3.26 -10.13
#